data_AF-A0A819YIG8-F1
#
_entry.id   AF-A0A819YIG8-F1
#
_cell.length_a   1.000
_cell.length_b   1.000
_cell.length_c   1.000
_cell.angle_alpha   90.00
_cell.angle_beta   90.00
_cell.angle_gamma   90.00
#
_symmetry.space_group_name_H-M   'P 1'
#
loop_
_entity.id
_entity.type
_entity.pdbx_description
1 polymer ?
#
loop_
_entity_poly.entity_id
_entity_poly.type
_entity_poly.pdbx_seq_one_letter_code
_entity_poly.pdbx_strand_id
1 'polypeptide(L)'
;MTSDSPLPPASSQIFLRQTSSSSFPAYILTSANESQLSNHYYHSFFDDPSTLSINISSLEYDSTTNFSQWIKHIVEPFGQTLIESFFGIKKNVTIKQEIINNLVYCILKNINCPLIHNVTNQSTGNTFDSLNETSLLFSINTYPTSTTPTFPFVQNILSYFLRDRKYDTYNLTETTCKGRANNDSLHSYTYVGGYPPSIMSEQSFNGYCVRSYVRSMSSVSPAFTIDNYDLSKTTYPAWTESRWTTISLRLFVIPTRRHEIITLVIGILLLSISFIICLLLRCYTNISLLQPSSS
;
A
#
# COMPACT_ATOMS: atom_id res chain seq x y z
N MET A 1 -32.12 -28.94 13.28
CA MET A 1 -32.69 -27.62 12.97
C MET A 1 -31.60 -26.60 13.26
N THR A 2 -30.74 -26.33 12.29
CA THR A 2 -29.65 -25.36 12.43
C THR A 2 -30.26 -23.97 12.39
N SER A 3 -30.10 -23.22 13.48
CA SER A 3 -30.58 -21.84 13.60
C SER A 3 -30.00 -20.99 12.47
N ASP A 4 -30.87 -20.27 11.76
CA ASP A 4 -30.46 -19.27 10.77
C ASP A 4 -29.51 -18.26 11.41
N SER A 5 -28.22 -18.41 11.11
CA SER A 5 -27.17 -17.51 11.61
C SER A 5 -27.01 -16.35 10.65
N PRO A 6 -26.82 -15.11 11.14
CA PRO A 6 -26.62 -13.96 10.28
C PRO A 6 -25.33 -14.12 9.44
N LEU A 7 -25.34 -13.59 8.23
CA LEU A 7 -24.15 -13.60 7.38
C LEU A 7 -23.03 -12.78 8.04
N PRO A 8 -21.77 -13.26 8.02
CA PRO A 8 -20.64 -12.47 8.50
C PRO A 8 -20.44 -11.20 7.63
N PRO A 9 -19.82 -10.14 8.16
CA PRO A 9 -19.53 -8.92 7.40
C PRO A 9 -18.67 -9.24 6.17
N ALA A 10 -19.22 -8.99 4.98
CA ALA A 10 -18.56 -9.22 3.70
C ALA A 10 -19.16 -8.31 2.62
N SER A 11 -18.40 -8.01 1.56
CA SER A 11 -18.86 -7.15 0.46
C SER A 11 -20.15 -7.66 -0.21
N SER A 12 -20.41 -8.97 -0.17
CA SER A 12 -21.65 -9.58 -0.66
C SER A 12 -22.91 -8.98 -0.02
N GLN A 13 -22.85 -8.53 1.23
CA GLN A 13 -23.98 -7.91 1.91
C GLN A 13 -24.46 -6.63 1.21
N ILE A 14 -23.57 -5.87 0.57
CA ILE A 14 -23.95 -4.67 -0.18
C ILE A 14 -24.72 -5.05 -1.45
N PHE A 15 -24.34 -6.12 -2.14
CA PHE A 15 -25.06 -6.64 -3.30
C PHE A 15 -26.44 -7.20 -2.91
N LEU A 16 -26.51 -7.93 -1.78
CA LEU A 16 -27.75 -8.47 -1.24
C LEU A 16 -28.71 -7.39 -0.70
N ARG A 17 -28.22 -6.18 -0.40
CA ARG A 17 -29.10 -5.03 -0.10
C ARG A 17 -29.82 -4.48 -1.32
N GLN A 18 -29.21 -4.62 -2.50
CA GLN A 18 -29.76 -4.09 -3.76
C GLN A 18 -30.53 -5.13 -4.57
N THR A 19 -30.32 -6.42 -4.29
CA THR A 19 -30.87 -7.53 -5.05
C THR A 19 -31.40 -8.61 -4.13
N SER A 20 -32.40 -9.36 -4.58
CA SER A 20 -32.90 -10.53 -3.84
C SER A 20 -31.86 -11.65 -3.80
N SER A 21 -31.83 -12.43 -2.72
CA SER A 21 -30.93 -13.60 -2.61
C SER A 21 -31.17 -14.65 -3.70
N SER A 22 -32.40 -14.75 -4.23
CA SER A 22 -32.72 -15.61 -5.38
C SER A 22 -32.09 -15.16 -6.69
N SER A 23 -31.85 -13.86 -6.87
CA SER A 23 -31.18 -13.31 -8.05
C SER A 23 -29.65 -13.27 -7.93
N PHE A 24 -29.12 -13.33 -6.71
CA PHE A 24 -27.69 -13.24 -6.44
C PHE A 24 -27.28 -14.23 -5.34
N PRO A 25 -27.03 -15.51 -5.68
CA PRO A 25 -26.55 -16.49 -4.72
C PRO A 25 -25.14 -16.10 -4.25
N ALA A 26 -24.99 -15.86 -2.95
CA ALA A 26 -23.72 -15.47 -2.34
C ALA A 26 -23.17 -16.61 -1.47
N TYR A 27 -21.94 -17.02 -1.74
CA TYR A 27 -21.21 -17.99 -0.94
C TYR A 27 -20.05 -17.27 -0.22
N ILE A 28 -19.97 -17.40 1.10
CA ILE A 28 -18.92 -16.79 1.91
C ILE A 28 -18.05 -17.90 2.50
N LEU A 29 -16.79 -17.95 2.09
CA LEU A 29 -15.78 -18.83 2.67
C LEU A 29 -15.09 -18.09 3.81
N THR A 30 -15.17 -18.64 5.01
CA THR A 30 -14.62 -18.00 6.21
C THR A 30 -14.02 -19.05 7.15
N SER A 31 -13.03 -18.64 7.93
CA SER A 31 -12.50 -19.41 9.07
C SER A 31 -13.25 -19.10 10.38
N ALA A 32 -14.29 -18.26 10.33
CA ALA A 32 -15.13 -17.95 11.48
C ALA A 32 -16.09 -19.11 11.80
N ASN A 33 -16.27 -19.35 13.10
CA ASN A 33 -17.36 -20.19 13.60
C ASN A 33 -18.66 -19.36 13.68
N GLU A 34 -19.79 -19.99 14.03
CA GLU A 34 -21.13 -19.37 14.03
C GLU A 34 -21.22 -18.01 14.75
N SER A 35 -20.38 -17.75 15.76
CA SER A 35 -20.38 -16.50 16.52
C SER A 35 -19.03 -15.83 16.71
N GLN A 36 -17.92 -16.39 16.21
CA GLN A 36 -16.58 -15.90 16.54
C GLN A 36 -15.58 -16.02 15.39
N LEU A 37 -14.83 -14.94 15.17
CA LEU A 37 -13.67 -14.93 14.28
C LEU A 37 -12.55 -15.79 14.88
N SER A 38 -11.93 -16.64 14.04
CA SER A 38 -10.74 -17.38 14.47
C SER A 38 -9.52 -16.47 14.68
N ASN A 39 -9.47 -15.29 14.06
CA ASN A 39 -8.39 -14.32 14.25
C ASN A 39 -8.65 -13.49 15.51
N HIS A 40 -7.82 -13.69 16.55
CA HIS A 40 -7.88 -12.93 17.80
C HIS A 40 -7.37 -11.48 17.68
N TYR A 41 -6.61 -11.18 16.63
CA TYR A 41 -5.96 -9.89 16.42
C TYR A 41 -6.57 -9.11 15.25
N TYR A 42 -7.80 -9.44 14.84
CA TYR A 42 -8.48 -8.82 13.69
C TYR A 42 -8.34 -7.27 13.65
N HIS A 43 -7.73 -6.75 12.57
CA HIS A 43 -7.42 -5.32 12.36
C HIS A 43 -6.55 -4.66 13.45
N SER A 44 -5.75 -5.45 14.16
CA SER A 44 -4.79 -4.96 15.17
C SER A 44 -3.38 -4.89 14.61
N PHE A 45 -2.51 -4.14 15.29
CA PHE A 45 -1.06 -4.16 15.03
C PHE A 45 -0.44 -5.55 15.28
N PHE A 46 -1.09 -6.38 16.10
CA PHE A 46 -0.68 -7.76 16.37
C PHE A 46 -1.21 -8.76 15.33
N ASP A 47 -1.94 -8.31 14.30
CA ASP A 47 -2.31 -9.13 13.13
C ASP A 47 -1.11 -9.30 12.20
N ASP A 48 -0.05 -9.88 12.74
CA ASP A 48 1.23 -10.02 12.08
C ASP A 48 1.46 -11.49 11.64
N PRO A 49 2.49 -11.76 10.81
CA PRO A 49 2.76 -13.13 10.35
C PRO A 49 3.01 -14.17 11.44
N SER A 50 3.34 -13.78 12.68
CA SER A 50 3.51 -14.72 13.79
C SER A 50 2.20 -15.44 14.15
N THR A 51 1.06 -14.79 13.92
CA THR A 51 -0.28 -15.39 14.09
C THR A 51 -0.51 -16.60 13.16
N LEU A 52 0.22 -16.65 12.04
CA LEU A 52 0.19 -17.73 11.06
C LEU A 52 1.25 -18.80 11.32
N SER A 53 1.92 -18.78 12.48
CA SER A 53 3.06 -19.63 12.81
C SER A 53 4.22 -19.50 11.82
N ILE A 54 4.37 -18.33 11.19
CA ILE A 54 5.47 -18.04 10.27
C ILE A 54 6.54 -17.28 11.02
N ASN A 55 7.75 -17.83 11.04
CA ASN A 55 8.93 -17.10 11.50
C ASN A 55 9.45 -16.21 10.35
N ILE A 56 9.18 -14.90 10.45
CA ILE A 56 9.55 -13.90 9.44
C ILE A 56 11.07 -13.87 9.23
N SER A 57 11.86 -14.00 10.30
CA SER A 57 13.32 -13.96 10.20
C SER A 57 13.86 -15.08 9.32
N SER A 58 13.29 -16.28 9.42
CA SER A 58 13.69 -17.45 8.61
C SER A 58 12.95 -17.60 7.27
N LEU A 59 11.98 -16.72 6.96
CA LEU A 59 11.23 -16.82 5.71
C LEU A 59 12.12 -16.36 4.54
N GLU A 60 12.49 -17.28 3.65
CA GLU A 60 13.30 -16.99 2.47
C GLU A 60 12.43 -16.94 1.20
N TYR A 61 12.92 -16.26 0.17
CA TYR A 61 12.25 -16.26 -1.13
C TYR A 61 12.19 -17.70 -1.67
N ASP A 62 11.07 -18.09 -2.26
CA ASP A 62 10.76 -19.46 -2.71
C ASP A 62 10.73 -20.57 -1.62
N SER A 63 10.88 -20.21 -0.34
CA SER A 63 10.77 -21.19 0.74
C SER A 63 9.33 -21.70 0.92
N THR A 64 9.18 -23.01 1.07
CA THR A 64 7.87 -23.63 1.32
C THR A 64 7.57 -23.65 2.80
N THR A 65 6.41 -23.14 3.20
CA THR A 65 5.93 -23.13 4.58
C THR A 65 4.64 -23.93 4.69
N ASN A 66 4.27 -24.35 5.90
CA ASN A 66 2.97 -24.99 6.15
C ASN A 66 1.81 -24.09 5.69
N PHE A 67 1.95 -22.76 5.87
CA PHE A 67 0.96 -21.79 5.43
C PHE A 67 0.86 -21.73 3.89
N SER A 68 1.97 -21.71 3.16
CA SER A 68 1.95 -21.69 1.70
C SER A 68 1.42 -23.01 1.11
N GLN A 69 1.66 -24.15 1.76
CA GLN A 69 1.03 -25.43 1.38
C GLN A 69 -0.48 -25.43 1.66
N TRP A 70 -0.89 -24.90 2.81
CA TRP A 70 -2.30 -24.77 3.17
C TRP A 70 -3.07 -23.90 2.17
N ILE A 71 -2.52 -22.75 1.76
CA ILE A 71 -3.09 -21.91 0.69
C ILE A 71 -3.29 -22.74 -0.58
N LYS A 72 -2.29 -23.52 -0.98
CA LYS A 72 -2.37 -24.35 -2.20
C LYS A 72 -3.54 -25.35 -2.13
N HIS A 73 -3.66 -26.05 -0.99
CA HIS A 73 -4.71 -27.04 -0.78
C HIS A 73 -6.13 -26.44 -0.82
N ILE A 74 -6.28 -25.15 -0.55
CA ILE A 74 -7.57 -24.45 -0.65
C ILE A 74 -7.80 -23.92 -2.07
N VAL A 75 -6.81 -23.25 -2.65
CA VAL A 75 -6.98 -22.52 -3.92
C VAL A 75 -7.12 -23.46 -5.11
N GLU A 76 -6.45 -24.63 -5.12
CA GLU A 76 -6.57 -25.59 -6.21
C GLU A 76 -7.99 -26.15 -6.37
N PRO A 77 -8.63 -26.77 -5.35
CA PRO A 77 -10.02 -27.23 -5.45
C PRO A 77 -11.00 -26.10 -5.70
N PHE A 78 -10.77 -24.92 -5.11
CA PHE A 78 -11.59 -23.75 -5.35
C PHE A 78 -11.56 -23.33 -6.83
N GLY A 79 -10.37 -23.29 -7.44
CA GLY A 79 -10.21 -23.01 -8.86
C GLY A 79 -10.88 -24.05 -9.76
N GLN A 80 -10.79 -25.34 -9.40
CA GLN A 80 -11.49 -26.42 -10.11
C GLN A 80 -13.01 -26.23 -10.06
N THR A 81 -13.54 -25.93 -8.88
CA THR A 81 -14.97 -25.67 -8.66
C THR A 81 -15.46 -24.48 -9.46
N LEU A 82 -14.69 -23.39 -9.52
CA LEU A 82 -15.02 -22.23 -10.34
C LEU A 82 -15.07 -22.57 -11.84
N ILE A 83 -14.08 -23.31 -12.35
CA ILE A 83 -14.05 -23.68 -13.77
C ILE A 83 -15.24 -24.60 -14.11
N GLU A 84 -15.55 -25.57 -13.26
CA GLU A 84 -16.70 -26.44 -13.45
C GLU A 84 -18.01 -25.66 -13.38
N SER A 85 -18.16 -24.74 -12.42
CA SER A 85 -19.39 -23.96 -12.25
C SER A 85 -19.66 -22.97 -13.39
N PHE A 86 -18.62 -22.32 -13.94
CA PHE A 86 -18.80 -21.29 -14.97
C PHE A 86 -18.75 -21.85 -16.39
N PHE A 87 -17.93 -22.87 -16.65
CA PHE A 87 -17.73 -23.40 -17.99
C PHE A 87 -18.32 -24.81 -18.19
N GLY A 88 -18.73 -25.50 -17.11
CA GLY A 88 -19.18 -26.89 -17.18
C GLY A 88 -18.04 -27.88 -17.46
N ILE A 89 -16.78 -27.46 -17.29
CA ILE A 89 -15.60 -28.25 -17.65
C ILE A 89 -14.92 -28.73 -16.38
N LYS A 90 -14.83 -30.06 -16.21
CA LYS A 90 -13.98 -30.66 -15.18
C LYS A 90 -12.53 -30.64 -15.65
N LYS A 91 -11.73 -29.79 -15.03
CA LYS A 91 -10.29 -29.67 -15.33
C LYS A 91 -9.50 -29.68 -14.04
N ASN A 92 -8.51 -30.57 -13.96
CA ASN A 92 -7.56 -30.56 -12.87
C ASN A 92 -6.73 -29.27 -12.93
N VAL A 93 -6.87 -28.43 -11.90
CA VAL A 93 -6.05 -27.24 -11.69
C VAL A 93 -4.89 -27.62 -10.79
N THR A 94 -3.68 -27.29 -11.24
CA THR A 94 -2.46 -27.45 -10.45
C THR A 94 -1.68 -26.14 -10.46
N ILE A 95 -1.36 -25.65 -9.28
CA ILE A 95 -0.64 -24.42 -9.04
C ILE A 95 0.79 -24.77 -8.62
N LYS A 96 1.78 -24.13 -9.25
CA LYS A 96 3.18 -24.30 -8.84
C LYS A 96 3.36 -23.74 -7.44
N GLN A 97 3.98 -24.51 -6.55
CA GLN A 97 4.20 -24.12 -5.15
C GLN A 97 5.01 -22.83 -5.04
N GLU A 98 6.03 -22.68 -5.89
CA GLU A 98 6.88 -21.48 -6.02
C GLU A 98 6.07 -20.18 -6.15
N ILE A 99 4.97 -20.18 -6.92
CA ILE A 99 4.14 -18.97 -7.08
C ILE A 99 3.56 -18.53 -5.74
N ILE A 100 3.09 -19.48 -4.94
CA ILE A 100 2.49 -19.21 -3.64
C ILE A 100 3.58 -18.81 -2.64
N ASN A 101 4.72 -19.50 -2.64
CA ASN A 101 5.87 -19.16 -1.79
C ASN A 101 6.34 -17.73 -2.04
N ASN A 102 6.51 -17.36 -3.32
CA ASN A 102 6.95 -16.03 -3.71
C ASN A 102 5.93 -14.96 -3.29
N LEU A 103 4.63 -15.19 -3.49
CA LEU A 103 3.58 -14.27 -3.04
C LEU A 103 3.56 -14.12 -1.52
N VAL A 104 3.66 -15.23 -0.76
CA VAL A 104 3.71 -15.21 0.70
C VAL A 104 4.92 -14.42 1.20
N TYR A 105 6.11 -14.64 0.62
CA TYR A 105 7.30 -13.86 0.94
C TYR A 105 7.11 -12.36 0.65
N CYS A 106 6.62 -12.03 -0.54
CA CYS A 106 6.42 -10.65 -0.95
C CYS A 106 5.43 -9.90 -0.05
N ILE A 107 4.34 -10.56 0.34
CA ILE A 107 3.28 -9.95 1.13
C ILE A 107 3.67 -9.85 2.60
N LEU A 108 4.25 -10.90 3.18
CA LEU A 108 4.45 -10.98 4.63
C LEU A 108 5.83 -10.49 5.11
N LYS A 109 6.85 -10.47 4.25
CA LYS A 109 8.22 -10.12 4.66
C LYS A 109 8.80 -8.94 3.91
N ASN A 110 8.78 -8.98 2.58
CA ASN A 110 9.46 -7.97 1.78
C ASN A 110 8.72 -7.70 0.48
N ILE A 111 7.98 -6.59 0.44
CA ILE A 111 7.29 -6.14 -0.76
C ILE A 111 8.25 -5.84 -1.91
N ASN A 112 9.49 -5.44 -1.61
CA ASN A 112 10.57 -5.26 -2.57
C ASN A 112 11.21 -6.61 -2.95
N CYS A 113 10.38 -7.53 -3.46
CA CYS A 113 10.79 -8.89 -3.78
C CYS A 113 11.12 -9.08 -5.28
N PRO A 114 11.88 -10.13 -5.64
CA PRO A 114 12.18 -10.44 -7.05
C PRO A 114 10.93 -10.54 -7.95
N LEU A 115 9.82 -11.05 -7.41
CA LEU A 115 8.56 -11.14 -8.16
C LEU A 115 8.02 -9.76 -8.57
N ILE A 116 8.05 -8.76 -7.69
CA ILE A 116 7.48 -7.44 -8.02
C ILE A 116 8.33 -6.70 -9.06
N HIS A 117 9.66 -6.82 -8.98
CA HIS A 117 10.57 -6.20 -9.95
C HIS A 117 10.34 -6.73 -11.38
N ASN A 118 9.99 -8.01 -11.51
CA ASN A 118 9.71 -8.63 -12.81
C ASN A 118 8.33 -8.30 -13.39
N VAL A 119 7.46 -7.62 -12.63
CA VAL A 119 6.09 -7.27 -13.05
C VAL A 119 5.80 -5.78 -12.96
N THR A 120 6.80 -4.94 -12.71
CA THR A 120 6.65 -3.48 -12.60
C THR A 120 7.55 -2.76 -13.60
N ASN A 121 7.17 -1.55 -13.99
CA ASN A 121 8.08 -0.65 -14.71
C ASN A 121 9.09 0.00 -13.76
N GLN A 122 10.14 0.60 -14.31
CA GLN A 122 11.17 1.29 -13.53
C GLN A 122 10.59 2.34 -12.56
N SER A 123 9.62 3.15 -12.99
CA SER A 123 9.01 4.18 -12.13
C SER A 123 8.31 3.60 -10.90
N THR A 124 7.59 2.50 -11.08
CA THR A 124 6.84 1.84 -10.00
C THR A 124 7.80 1.02 -9.14
N GLY A 125 8.76 0.33 -9.76
CA GLY A 125 9.85 -0.38 -9.08
C GLY A 125 10.61 0.51 -8.11
N ASN A 126 10.99 1.72 -8.54
CA ASN A 126 11.66 2.70 -7.68
C ASN A 126 10.83 3.09 -6.43
N THR A 127 9.51 2.96 -6.48
CA THR A 127 8.65 3.22 -5.31
C THR A 127 8.84 2.12 -4.24
N PHE A 128 9.05 0.88 -4.68
CA PHE A 128 9.28 -0.27 -3.80
C PHE A 128 10.71 -0.34 -3.24
N ASP A 129 11.70 0.26 -3.91
CA ASP A 129 13.10 0.25 -3.42
C ASP A 129 13.25 0.84 -2.01
N SER A 130 12.44 1.86 -1.68
CA SER A 130 12.42 2.47 -0.35
C SER A 130 11.76 1.61 0.74
N LEU A 131 11.14 0.50 0.35
CA LEU A 131 10.31 -0.38 1.18
C LEU A 131 10.98 -1.75 1.43
N ASN A 132 12.31 -1.79 1.44
CA ASN A 132 13.03 -3.03 1.69
C ASN A 132 12.74 -3.60 3.09
N GLU A 133 12.57 -4.92 3.18
CA GLU A 133 12.20 -5.65 4.40
C GLU A 133 10.89 -5.18 5.04
N THR A 134 9.98 -4.59 4.25
CA THR A 134 8.65 -4.21 4.72
C THR A 134 7.57 -5.17 4.20
N SER A 135 6.65 -5.55 5.07
CA SER A 135 5.44 -6.28 4.69
C SER A 135 4.46 -5.36 3.94
N LEU A 136 3.59 -5.95 3.14
CA LEU A 136 2.51 -5.24 2.47
C LEU A 136 1.51 -4.66 3.49
N LEU A 137 1.41 -3.33 3.55
CA LEU A 137 0.50 -2.64 4.45
C LEU A 137 -0.91 -2.55 3.85
N PHE A 138 -1.90 -3.11 4.53
CA PHE A 138 -3.31 -2.93 4.18
C PHE A 138 -3.89 -1.74 4.95
N SER A 139 -3.50 -0.52 4.58
CA SER A 139 -4.03 0.71 5.19
C SER A 139 -5.25 1.26 4.44
N ILE A 140 -6.12 1.93 5.19
CA ILE A 140 -7.16 2.80 4.63
C ILE A 140 -6.45 4.05 4.15
N ASN A 141 -6.48 4.33 2.85
CA ASN A 141 -5.80 5.50 2.30
C ASN A 141 -6.80 6.54 1.85
N THR A 142 -6.57 7.77 2.30
CA THR A 142 -7.12 8.94 1.63
C THR A 142 -6.16 9.40 0.53
N TYR A 143 -6.74 9.96 -0.54
CA TYR A 143 -6.06 10.37 -1.76
C TYR A 143 -4.76 11.18 -1.49
N PRO A 144 -3.70 11.02 -2.30
CA PRO A 144 -3.65 10.27 -3.56
C PRO A 144 -3.29 8.79 -3.39
N THR A 145 -4.04 7.93 -4.07
CA THR A 145 -3.86 6.46 -4.10
C THR A 145 -2.48 6.00 -4.61
N SER A 146 -1.73 6.91 -5.25
CA SER A 146 -0.38 6.67 -5.76
C SER A 146 0.69 6.58 -4.67
N THR A 147 0.38 6.94 -3.41
CA THR A 147 1.36 6.88 -2.31
C THR A 147 1.47 5.52 -1.65
N THR A 148 0.53 4.61 -1.94
CA THR A 148 0.48 3.33 -1.24
C THR A 148 0.85 2.17 -2.15
N PRO A 149 1.75 1.30 -1.71
CA PRO A 149 2.32 0.28 -2.57
C PRO A 149 1.34 -0.88 -2.83
N THR A 150 0.27 -1.00 -2.04
CA THR A 150 -0.68 -2.11 -2.09
C THR A 150 -1.49 -2.17 -3.37
N PHE A 151 -2.05 -1.04 -3.78
CA PHE A 151 -2.79 -0.95 -5.03
C PHE A 151 -1.94 -1.29 -6.28
N PRO A 152 -0.78 -0.64 -6.51
CA PRO A 152 0.08 -1.00 -7.63
C PRO A 152 0.63 -2.43 -7.51
N PHE A 153 0.91 -2.94 -6.30
CA PHE A 153 1.31 -4.33 -6.10
C PHE A 153 0.25 -5.30 -6.63
N VAL A 154 -0.98 -5.19 -6.14
CA VAL A 154 -2.09 -6.06 -6.55
C VAL A 154 -2.40 -5.92 -8.03
N GLN A 155 -2.43 -4.69 -8.57
CA GLN A 155 -2.73 -4.45 -9.98
C GLN A 155 -1.68 -5.09 -10.90
N ASN A 156 -0.39 -4.95 -10.60
CA ASN A 156 0.69 -5.49 -11.44
C ASN A 156 0.75 -7.03 -11.34
N ILE A 157 0.61 -7.59 -10.14
CA ILE A 157 0.58 -9.04 -9.93
C ILE A 157 -0.62 -9.67 -10.66
N LEU A 158 -1.82 -9.11 -10.51
CA LEU A 158 -3.00 -9.60 -11.23
C LEU A 158 -2.82 -9.45 -12.74
N SER A 159 -2.30 -8.31 -13.20
CA SER A 159 -2.05 -8.10 -14.64
C SER A 159 -1.08 -9.13 -15.18
N TYR A 160 -0.04 -9.49 -14.43
CA TYR A 160 0.93 -10.50 -14.83
C TYR A 160 0.32 -11.90 -14.90
N PHE A 161 -0.45 -12.33 -13.90
CA PHE A 161 -1.03 -13.68 -13.87
C PHE A 161 -2.22 -13.85 -14.83
N LEU A 162 -3.00 -12.78 -15.06
CA LEU A 162 -4.16 -12.77 -15.95
C LEU A 162 -3.86 -12.21 -17.35
N ARG A 163 -2.58 -12.06 -17.70
CA ARG A 163 -2.20 -11.53 -19.02
C ARG A 163 -2.56 -12.49 -20.14
N ASP A 164 -2.78 -11.91 -21.31
CA ASP A 164 -2.86 -12.69 -22.53
C ASP A 164 -1.46 -13.12 -22.97
N ARG A 165 -1.13 -14.38 -22.68
CA ARG A 165 0.16 -14.98 -23.04
C ARG A 165 0.42 -15.04 -24.55
N LYS A 166 -0.61 -15.00 -25.40
CA LYS A 166 -0.40 -14.90 -26.85
C LYS A 166 0.23 -13.56 -27.23
N TYR A 167 0.09 -12.56 -26.37
CA TYR A 167 0.66 -11.25 -26.57
C TYR A 167 2.14 -11.16 -26.16
N ASP A 168 2.62 -12.10 -25.34
CA ASP A 168 4.02 -12.13 -24.85
C ASP A 168 5.04 -12.31 -26.00
N THR A 169 4.61 -12.79 -27.17
CA THR A 169 5.47 -12.98 -28.35
C THR A 169 5.76 -11.69 -29.10
N TYR A 170 5.02 -10.61 -28.86
CA TYR A 170 5.26 -9.32 -29.50
C TYR A 170 6.34 -8.54 -28.74
N ASN A 171 7.51 -8.42 -29.37
CA ASN A 171 8.57 -7.55 -28.88
C ASN A 171 8.22 -6.08 -29.13
N LEU A 172 7.47 -5.48 -28.20
CA LEU A 172 7.04 -4.09 -28.26
C LEU A 172 7.93 -3.20 -27.40
N THR A 173 8.27 -2.03 -27.93
CA THR A 173 8.92 -0.97 -27.15
C THR A 173 7.94 -0.32 -26.17
N GLU A 174 8.46 0.35 -25.13
CA GLU A 174 7.63 1.06 -24.16
C GLU A 174 6.69 2.09 -24.81
N THR A 175 7.17 2.84 -25.81
CA THR A 175 6.38 3.86 -26.52
C THR A 175 5.23 3.25 -27.30
N THR A 176 5.46 2.12 -27.98
CA THR A 176 4.41 1.43 -28.74
C THR A 176 3.41 0.74 -27.82
N CYS A 177 3.85 0.19 -26.69
CA CYS A 177 2.99 -0.37 -25.65
C CYS A 177 2.03 0.70 -25.09
N LYS A 178 2.56 1.87 -24.69
CA LYS A 178 1.77 3.02 -24.23
C LYS A 178 0.84 3.57 -25.32
N GLY A 179 1.30 3.63 -26.57
CA GLY A 179 0.48 4.08 -27.70
C GLY A 179 -0.73 3.18 -27.94
N ARG A 180 -0.59 1.86 -27.78
CA ARG A 180 -1.71 0.91 -27.89
C ARG A 180 -2.71 1.04 -26.75
N ALA A 181 -2.25 1.38 -25.55
CA ALA A 181 -3.14 1.67 -24.41
C ALA A 181 -4.16 2.77 -24.74
N ASN A 182 -3.79 3.76 -25.55
CA ASN A 182 -4.67 4.86 -25.93
C ASN A 182 -5.72 4.47 -26.97
N ASN A 183 -5.46 3.43 -27.77
CA ASN A 183 -6.32 3.03 -28.89
C ASN A 183 -7.25 1.86 -28.55
N ASP A 184 -6.99 1.14 -27.47
CA ASP A 184 -7.73 -0.05 -27.06
C ASP A 184 -8.48 0.21 -25.76
N SER A 185 -9.80 0.42 -25.88
CA SER A 185 -10.69 0.66 -24.75
C SER A 185 -11.13 -0.62 -24.03
N LEU A 186 -10.70 -1.81 -24.44
CA LEU A 186 -11.05 -3.08 -23.81
C LEU A 186 -9.94 -3.61 -22.89
N HIS A 187 -8.69 -3.53 -23.34
CA HIS A 187 -7.55 -4.08 -22.61
C HIS A 187 -6.83 -3.02 -21.77
N SER A 188 -5.96 -3.49 -20.87
CA SER A 188 -4.96 -2.70 -20.18
C SER A 188 -3.58 -3.11 -20.65
N TYR A 189 -2.70 -2.12 -20.81
CA TYR A 189 -1.33 -2.30 -21.30
C TYR A 189 -0.35 -1.72 -20.28
N THR A 190 0.53 -2.56 -19.76
CA THR A 190 1.58 -2.17 -18.83
C THR A 190 2.91 -2.64 -19.36
N TYR A 191 3.83 -1.72 -19.59
CA TYR A 191 5.22 -2.08 -19.87
C TYR A 191 5.91 -2.42 -18.55
N VAL A 192 6.61 -3.55 -18.46
CA VAL A 192 7.27 -4.04 -17.24
C VAL A 192 8.72 -4.40 -17.51
N GLY A 193 9.57 -4.31 -16.49
CA GLY A 193 10.97 -4.73 -16.57
C GLY A 193 11.13 -6.25 -16.60
N GLY A 194 12.25 -6.70 -17.16
CA GLY A 194 12.61 -8.12 -17.22
C GLY A 194 12.12 -8.84 -18.48
N TYR A 195 12.01 -10.16 -18.39
CA TYR A 195 11.74 -11.06 -19.52
C TYR A 195 10.33 -11.68 -19.44
N PRO A 196 9.65 -11.85 -20.59
CA PRO A 196 8.44 -12.65 -20.60
C PRO A 196 8.81 -14.12 -20.30
N PRO A 197 8.12 -14.79 -19.36
CA PRO A 197 8.39 -16.19 -19.00
C PRO A 197 8.31 -17.19 -20.17
N SER A 198 7.70 -16.80 -21.27
CA SER A 198 7.55 -17.60 -22.49
C SER A 198 8.78 -17.57 -23.41
N ILE A 199 9.70 -16.62 -23.22
CA ILE A 199 10.91 -16.49 -24.02
C ILE A 199 12.09 -16.82 -23.10
N MET A 200 12.55 -18.07 -23.13
CA MET A 200 13.86 -18.44 -22.60
C MET A 200 14.92 -17.89 -23.55
N SER A 201 15.29 -16.61 -23.43
CA SER A 201 16.49 -16.12 -24.10
C SER A 201 17.38 -15.34 -23.14
N GLU A 202 18.68 -15.59 -23.25
CA GLU A 202 19.76 -14.90 -22.54
C GLU A 202 20.07 -13.51 -23.14
N GLN A 203 19.22 -12.99 -24.02
CA GLN A 203 19.42 -11.67 -24.63
C GLN A 203 18.92 -10.58 -23.71
N SER A 204 19.68 -9.49 -23.52
CA SER A 204 19.30 -8.36 -22.66
C SER A 204 18.07 -7.61 -23.21
N PHE A 205 16.87 -7.97 -22.76
CA PHE A 205 15.66 -7.18 -22.98
C PHE A 205 15.51 -6.18 -21.84
N ASN A 206 15.22 -4.93 -22.19
CA ASN A 206 15.00 -3.87 -21.22
C ASN A 206 13.57 -3.90 -20.61
N GLY A 207 12.70 -4.79 -21.08
CA GLY A 207 11.32 -4.97 -20.62
C GLY A 207 10.40 -5.59 -21.68
N TYR A 208 9.14 -5.84 -21.32
CA TYR A 208 8.11 -6.33 -22.22
C TYR A 208 6.73 -5.73 -21.92
N CYS A 209 5.82 -5.80 -22.89
CA CYS A 209 4.47 -5.24 -22.77
C CYS A 209 3.48 -6.31 -22.31
N VAL A 210 2.90 -6.12 -21.12
CA VAL A 210 1.84 -6.96 -20.56
C VAL A 210 0.49 -6.43 -21.02
N ARG A 211 -0.26 -7.26 -21.74
CA ARG A 211 -1.68 -7.02 -22.06
C ARG A 211 -2.56 -7.84 -21.13
N SER A 212 -3.46 -7.19 -20.38
CA SER A 212 -4.39 -7.85 -19.46
C SER A 212 -5.80 -7.25 -19.56
N TYR A 213 -6.77 -7.90 -18.91
CA TYR A 213 -8.13 -7.36 -18.71
C TYR A 213 -8.29 -6.67 -17.34
N VAL A 214 -7.20 -6.55 -16.58
CA VAL A 214 -7.24 -6.01 -15.22
C VAL A 214 -7.33 -4.50 -15.30
N ARG A 215 -8.34 -3.93 -14.64
CA ARG A 215 -8.59 -2.49 -14.60
C ARG A 215 -8.75 -1.98 -13.18
N SER A 216 -8.34 -0.73 -13.01
CA SER A 216 -8.59 0.04 -11.81
C SER A 216 -9.97 0.68 -11.89
N MET A 217 -10.65 0.78 -10.75
CA MET A 217 -11.85 1.58 -10.61
C MET A 217 -11.73 2.42 -9.34
N SER A 218 -12.26 3.65 -9.40
CA SER A 218 -12.28 4.54 -8.24
C SER A 218 -13.19 3.94 -7.16
N SER A 219 -12.65 3.78 -5.95
CA SER A 219 -13.38 3.30 -4.78
C SER A 219 -13.60 4.46 -3.81
N VAL A 220 -14.58 5.31 -4.11
CA VAL A 220 -14.98 6.45 -3.29
C VAL A 220 -16.42 6.23 -2.84
N SER A 221 -16.72 6.55 -1.57
CA SER A 221 -18.07 6.40 -1.06
C SER A 221 -19.06 7.28 -1.85
N PRO A 222 -20.23 6.74 -2.24
CA PRO A 222 -21.28 7.53 -2.90
C PRO A 222 -21.75 8.74 -2.09
N ALA A 223 -21.56 8.74 -0.77
CA ALA A 223 -21.85 9.89 0.10
C ALA A 223 -21.14 11.18 -0.35
N PHE A 224 -19.99 11.05 -1.04
CA PHE A 224 -19.19 12.17 -1.54
C PHE A 224 -19.36 12.43 -3.04
N THR A 225 -20.09 11.58 -3.76
CA THR A 225 -20.31 11.68 -5.20
C THR A 225 -21.72 12.15 -5.54
N ILE A 226 -22.71 11.86 -4.68
CA ILE A 226 -24.10 12.28 -4.86
C ILE A 226 -24.23 13.75 -4.44
N ASP A 227 -24.71 14.59 -5.36
CA ASP A 227 -24.94 16.00 -5.10
C ASP A 227 -25.94 16.21 -3.95
N ASN A 228 -25.59 17.09 -3.01
CA ASN A 228 -26.40 17.41 -1.83
C ASN A 228 -26.80 16.18 -0.97
N TYR A 229 -25.96 15.14 -0.94
CA TYR A 229 -26.17 14.02 -0.02
C TYR A 229 -26.10 14.49 1.44
N ASP A 230 -27.12 14.12 2.19
CA ASP A 230 -27.20 14.38 3.63
C ASP A 230 -26.27 13.44 4.39
N LEU A 231 -25.12 13.97 4.83
CA LEU A 231 -24.09 13.23 5.57
C LEU A 231 -24.56 12.69 6.93
N SER A 232 -25.73 13.12 7.42
CA SER A 232 -26.33 12.52 8.62
C SER A 232 -26.92 11.13 8.36
N LYS A 233 -27.17 10.77 7.09
CA LYS A 233 -27.71 9.46 6.70
C LYS A 233 -26.65 8.37 6.74
N THR A 234 -27.01 7.23 7.33
CA THR A 234 -26.13 6.05 7.49
C THR A 234 -26.11 5.11 6.30
N THR A 235 -26.75 5.47 5.17
CA THR A 235 -26.87 4.62 3.98
C THR A 235 -25.51 4.36 3.31
N TYR A 236 -24.71 5.41 3.15
CA TYR A 236 -23.36 5.33 2.58
C TYR A 236 -22.31 5.76 3.61
N PRO A 237 -21.15 5.09 3.66
CA PRO A 237 -20.11 5.39 4.65
C PRO A 237 -19.51 6.78 4.41
N ALA A 238 -19.36 7.59 5.47
CA ALA A 238 -18.82 8.95 5.38
C ALA A 238 -17.51 9.11 6.16
N TRP A 239 -16.63 8.11 6.09
CA TRP A 239 -15.32 8.16 6.76
C TRP A 239 -14.37 9.12 6.04
N THR A 240 -13.78 10.04 6.79
CA THR A 240 -12.79 11.00 6.30
C THR A 240 -11.59 11.03 7.24
N GLU A 241 -10.39 11.16 6.68
CA GLU A 241 -9.16 11.30 7.44
C GLU A 241 -8.78 12.78 7.59
N SER A 242 -8.37 13.18 8.79
CA SER A 242 -7.82 14.52 9.00
C SER A 242 -6.52 14.69 8.24
N ARG A 243 -6.29 15.86 7.64
CA ARG A 243 -5.00 16.15 6.98
C ARG A 243 -3.99 16.69 7.99
N TRP A 244 -2.78 16.15 7.98
CA TRP A 244 -1.64 16.67 8.74
C TRP A 244 -0.51 17.10 7.80
N THR A 245 0.31 18.06 8.23
CA THR A 245 1.47 18.54 7.46
C THR A 245 2.73 17.74 7.77
N THR A 246 3.04 17.56 9.05
CA THR A 246 4.16 16.74 9.53
C THR A 246 3.78 16.05 10.84
N ILE A 247 4.15 14.78 10.97
CA ILE A 247 4.12 14.05 12.23
C ILE A 247 5.57 13.85 12.65
N SER A 248 5.96 14.38 13.81
CA SER A 248 7.30 14.18 14.34
C SER A 248 7.27 14.07 15.86
N LEU A 249 8.05 13.13 16.39
CA LEU A 249 8.28 12.98 17.81
C LEU A 249 9.71 13.40 18.12
N ARG A 250 9.91 14.23 19.13
CA ARG A 250 11.24 14.68 19.57
C ARG A 250 11.33 14.58 21.08
N LEU A 251 12.43 14.01 21.56
CA LEU A 251 12.77 13.96 22.97
C LEU A 251 13.84 14.99 23.27
N PHE A 252 13.62 15.83 24.26
CA PHE A 252 14.60 16.81 24.72
C PHE A 252 14.47 17.02 26.22
N VAL A 253 15.60 17.36 26.85
CA VAL A 253 15.64 17.75 28.25
C VAL A 253 15.26 19.22 28.36
N ILE A 254 14.30 19.53 29.22
CA ILE A 254 13.85 20.89 29.47
C ILE A 254 14.52 21.38 30.77
N PRO A 255 15.15 22.57 30.80
CA PRO A 255 15.71 23.13 32.01
C PRO A 255 14.61 23.45 33.04
N THR A 256 14.97 23.52 34.32
CA THR A 256 14.01 23.94 35.34
C THR A 256 13.64 25.41 35.16
N ARG A 257 12.40 25.78 35.53
CA ARG A 257 11.93 27.17 35.42
C ARG A 257 12.81 28.18 36.15
N ARG A 258 13.42 27.78 37.27
CA ARG A 258 14.39 28.60 38.01
C ARG A 258 15.62 28.90 37.17
N HIS A 259 16.15 27.92 36.47
CA HIS A 259 17.33 28.07 35.63
C HIS A 259 17.04 29.01 34.44
N GLU A 260 15.87 28.88 33.81
CA GLU A 260 15.43 29.81 32.76
C GLU A 260 15.35 31.27 33.25
N ILE A 261 14.75 31.48 34.43
CA ILE A 261 14.61 32.82 35.02
C ILE A 261 15.98 33.40 35.37
N ILE A 262 16.86 32.61 35.96
CA ILE A 262 18.22 33.04 36.31
C ILE A 262 18.99 33.45 35.05
N THR A 263 18.96 32.63 34.00
CA THR A 263 19.62 32.93 32.72
C THR A 263 19.07 34.22 32.09
N LEU A 264 17.76 34.42 32.11
CA LEU A 264 17.13 35.65 31.60
C LEU A 264 17.58 36.89 32.39
N VAL A 265 17.56 36.83 33.72
CA VAL A 265 17.95 37.95 34.59
C VAL A 265 19.43 38.29 34.42
N ILE A 266 20.31 37.28 34.37
CA ILE A 266 21.74 37.48 34.12
C ILE A 266 21.95 38.13 32.75
N GLY A 267 21.24 37.67 31.71
CA GLY A 267 21.30 38.27 30.38
C GLY A 267 20.91 39.75 30.35
N ILE A 268 19.82 40.12 31.03
CA ILE A 268 19.36 41.52 31.12
C ILE A 268 20.36 42.40 31.89
N LEU A 269 20.94 41.90 32.98
CA LEU A 269 21.94 42.63 33.76
C LEU A 269 23.20 42.88 32.94
N LEU A 270 23.73 41.85 32.27
CA LEU A 270 24.90 41.98 31.41
C LEU A 270 24.67 42.98 30.26
N LEU A 271 23.49 42.92 29.63
CA LEU A 271 23.10 43.88 28.59
C LEU A 271 23.07 45.33 29.14
N SER A 272 22.47 45.54 30.30
CA SER A 272 22.36 46.86 30.92
C SER A 272 23.73 47.42 31.30
N ILE A 273 24.58 46.59 31.90
CA ILE A 273 25.95 46.97 32.26
C ILE A 273 26.76 47.29 31.01
N SER A 274 26.68 46.46 29.97
CA SER A 274 27.37 46.70 28.71
C SER A 274 26.91 48.01 28.06
N PHE A 275 25.61 48.30 28.07
CA PHE A 275 25.06 49.56 27.55
C PHE A 275 25.56 50.77 28.34
N ILE A 276 25.56 50.70 29.68
CA ILE A 276 26.09 51.75 30.54
C ILE A 276 27.58 51.97 30.28
N ILE A 277 28.38 50.91 30.22
CA ILE A 277 29.82 51.01 29.93
C ILE A 277 30.04 51.61 28.53
N CYS A 278 29.27 51.20 27.53
CA CYS A 278 29.36 51.76 26.17
C CYS A 278 29.00 53.25 26.16
N LEU A 279 27.96 53.68 26.89
CA LEU A 279 27.62 55.09 27.05
C LEU A 279 28.72 55.88 27.74
N LEU A 280 29.30 55.33 28.81
CA LEU A 280 30.40 55.95 29.54
C LEU A 280 31.64 56.06 28.65
N LEU A 281 32.02 55.01 27.94
CA LEU A 281 33.12 55.03 26.97
C LEU A 281 32.86 56.07 25.88
N ARG A 282 31.65 56.12 25.30
CA ARG A 282 31.26 57.16 24.33
C ARG A 282 31.36 58.59 24.89
N CYS A 283 31.12 58.78 26.19
CA CYS A 283 31.27 60.08 26.83
C CYS A 283 32.73 60.41 27.15
N TYR A 284 33.54 59.42 27.54
CA TYR A 284 34.95 59.59 27.91
C TYR A 284 35.89 59.65 26.71
N THR A 285 35.63 58.88 25.66
CA THR A 285 36.30 59.01 24.38
C THR A 285 35.46 59.97 23.52
N ASN A 286 35.87 61.24 23.42
CA ASN A 286 35.48 62.12 22.32
C ASN A 286 36.09 61.59 20.99
N ILE A 287 35.88 60.31 20.65
CA ILE A 287 36.36 59.67 19.44
C ILE A 287 35.15 59.37 18.56
N SER A 288 35.04 60.19 17.54
CA SER A 288 34.13 60.17 16.41
C SER A 288 34.24 58.88 15.58
N LEU A 289 33.72 57.76 16.09
CA LEU A 289 33.56 56.51 15.31
C LEU A 289 32.20 56.42 14.58
N LEU A 290 31.34 57.42 14.73
CA LEU A 290 30.07 57.56 14.00
C LEU A 290 29.94 58.98 13.40
N GLN A 291 31.01 59.52 12.80
CA GLN A 291 30.79 60.53 11.77
C GLN A 291 30.42 59.79 10.48
N PRO A 292 29.25 60.06 9.87
CA PRO A 292 28.95 59.51 8.56
C PRO A 292 30.02 60.04 7.59
N SER A 293 30.60 59.14 6.79
CA SER A 293 31.48 59.54 5.70
C SER A 293 30.68 60.36 4.71
N SER A 294 30.80 61.69 4.77
CA SER A 294 30.43 62.59 3.69
C SER A 294 31.69 62.87 2.86
N SER A 295 31.56 62.62 1.54
CA SER A 295 32.52 62.71 0.43
C SER A 295 33.57 61.62 0.34
#